data_AF-A0A1G8CDY7-F1
#
_entry.id   AF-A0A1G8CDY7-F1
#
_cell.length_a   1.000
_cell.length_b   1.000
_cell.length_c   1.000
_cell.angle_alpha   90.00
_cell.angle_beta   90.00
_cell.angle_gamma   90.00
#
_symmetry.space_group_name_H-M   'P 1'
#
loop_
_entity.id
_entity.type
_entity.pdbx_description
1 polymer ?
#
loop_
_entity_poly.entity_id
_entity_poly.type
_entity_poly.pdbx_seq_one_letter_code
_entity_poly.pdbx_strand_id
1 'polypeptide(L)' 'MSTESPAAPSIADATPTALTELTRTYDFGHGAEVTLADVVELIVRPSGSHRVRTADGRLHYVAKGWLAIHIDDGGKGWTV' A
#
# COMPACT_ATOMS: atom_id res chain seq x y z
N MET A 1 23.86 -33.75 3.39
CA MET A 1 22.43 -33.38 3.51
C MET A 1 22.39 -31.91 3.90
N SER A 2 22.39 -31.01 2.93
CA SER A 2 22.34 -29.56 3.18
C SER A 2 20.89 -29.13 3.11
N THR A 3 20.34 -28.66 4.21
CA THR A 3 19.01 -28.04 4.25
C THR A 3 19.12 -26.64 3.65
N GLU A 4 18.74 -26.49 2.39
CA GLU A 4 18.53 -25.18 1.78
C GLU A 4 17.31 -24.55 2.49
N SER A 5 17.58 -23.53 3.31
CA SER A 5 16.53 -22.74 3.94
C SER A 5 15.67 -22.11 2.83
N PRO A 6 14.33 -22.14 2.90
CA PRO A 6 13.52 -21.53 1.86
C PRO A 6 13.86 -20.04 1.78
N ALA A 7 14.32 -19.61 0.61
CA ALA A 7 14.59 -18.21 0.32
C ALA A 7 13.34 -17.39 0.64
N ALA A 8 13.49 -16.34 1.44
CA ALA A 8 12.43 -15.37 1.66
C ALA A 8 11.93 -14.87 0.30
N PRO A 9 10.60 -14.68 0.10
CA PRO A 9 10.07 -14.23 -1.17
C PRO A 9 10.77 -12.94 -1.59
N SER A 10 11.50 -13.03 -2.70
CA SER A 10 12.28 -11.95 -3.28
C SER A 10 11.45 -10.68 -3.37
N ILE A 11 12.00 -9.57 -2.90
CA ILE A 11 11.36 -8.24 -2.97
C ILE A 11 11.30 -7.72 -4.43
N ALA A 12 11.85 -8.47 -5.40
CA ALA A 12 12.11 -8.01 -6.77
C ALA A 12 10.88 -7.74 -7.66
N ASP A 13 9.70 -8.28 -7.33
CA ASP A 13 8.53 -8.16 -8.23
C ASP A 13 7.54 -7.03 -7.87
N ALA A 14 7.91 -6.11 -6.96
CA ALA A 14 7.05 -5.00 -6.59
C ALA A 14 7.75 -3.66 -6.82
N THR A 15 7.40 -2.99 -7.92
CA THR A 15 7.90 -1.64 -8.23
C THR A 15 7.22 -0.62 -7.32
N PRO A 16 7.97 0.18 -6.55
CA PRO A 16 7.39 1.28 -5.78
C PRO A 16 6.79 2.32 -6.72
N THR A 17 5.56 2.74 -6.43
CA THR A 17 4.88 3.84 -7.09
C THR A 17 4.90 5.05 -6.16
N ALA A 18 5.52 6.14 -6.61
CA ALA A 18 5.47 7.42 -5.91
C ALA A 18 4.05 8.00 -6.02
N LEU A 19 3.54 8.51 -4.91
CA LEU A 19 2.21 9.10 -4.80
C LEU A 19 2.29 10.48 -4.14
N THR A 20 1.25 11.27 -4.36
CA THR A 20 1.00 12.53 -3.63
C THR A 20 -0.46 12.54 -3.24
N GLU A 21 -0.84 11.60 -2.37
CA GLU A 21 -2.20 11.45 -1.88
C GLU A 21 -2.34 12.10 -0.51
N LEU A 22 -3.32 13.00 -0.35
CA LEU A 22 -3.57 13.65 0.94
C LEU A 22 -4.11 12.64 1.96
N THR A 23 -5.00 11.77 1.51
CA THR A 23 -5.56 10.69 2.33
C THR A 23 -5.79 9.44 1.52
N ARG A 24 -5.67 8.29 2.18
CA ARG A 24 -6.12 6.99 1.67
C ARG A 24 -6.86 6.24 2.76
N THR A 25 -8.13 5.93 2.50
CA THR A 25 -8.98 5.17 3.43
C THR A 25 -9.13 3.73 2.99
N TYR A 26 -8.94 2.81 3.94
CA TYR A 26 -9.13 1.37 3.79
C TYR A 26 -10.36 0.93 4.57
N ASP A 27 -11.26 0.18 3.91
CA ASP A 27 -12.38 -0.52 4.54
C ASP A 27 -11.95 -1.96 4.87
N PHE A 28 -12.16 -2.38 6.12
CA PHE A 28 -11.80 -3.70 6.66
C PHE A 28 -13.02 -4.63 6.79
N GLY A 29 -14.17 -4.22 6.26
CA GLY A 29 -15.47 -4.82 6.47
C GLY A 29 -16.09 -4.41 7.80
N HIS A 30 -17.39 -4.69 7.94
CA HIS A 30 -18.15 -4.46 9.19
C HIS A 30 -18.11 -3.02 9.73
N GLY A 31 -17.92 -2.03 8.84
CA GLY A 31 -17.86 -0.61 9.20
C GLY A 31 -16.55 -0.18 9.86
N ALA A 32 -15.52 -1.03 9.85
CA ALA A 32 -14.19 -0.65 10.29
C ALA A 32 -13.42 0.00 9.13
N GLU A 33 -12.95 1.22 9.34
CA GLU A 33 -12.13 1.97 8.38
C GLU A 33 -10.83 2.45 9.01
N VAL A 34 -9.77 2.54 8.21
CA VAL A 34 -8.50 3.20 8.58
C VAL A 34 -8.13 4.18 7.50
N THR A 35 -8.01 5.45 7.88
CA THR A 35 -7.54 6.52 7.00
C THR A 35 -6.07 6.80 7.28
N LEU A 36 -5.24 6.70 6.25
CA LEU A 36 -3.85 7.14 6.24
C LEU A 36 -3.79 8.54 5.66
N ALA A 37 -2.99 9.43 6.25
CA ALA A 37 -2.75 10.78 5.74
C ALA A 37 -1.37 10.88 5.08
N ASP A 38 -1.24 11.80 4.12
CA ASP A 38 0.00 12.16 3.43
C ASP A 38 0.73 10.93 2.86
N VAL A 39 0.05 10.15 2.02
CA VAL A 39 0.60 8.94 1.40
C VAL A 39 1.54 9.33 0.26
N VAL A 40 2.80 8.87 0.36
CA VAL A 40 3.88 9.25 -0.55
C VAL A 40 4.40 8.09 -1.40
N GLU A 41 4.17 6.84 -0.98
CA GLU A 41 4.63 5.66 -1.73
C GLU A 41 3.67 4.49 -1.54
N LEU A 42 3.44 3.75 -2.63
CA LEU A 42 2.71 2.49 -2.63
C LEU A 42 3.56 1.40 -3.28
N ILE A 43 3.66 0.25 -2.61
CA ILE A 43 4.33 -0.94 -3.13
C ILE A 43 3.30 -2.07 -3.19
N VAL A 44 2.80 -2.39 -4.38
CA VAL A 44 1.86 -3.49 -4.59
C VAL A 44 2.62 -4.76 -4.94
N ARG A 45 2.35 -5.84 -4.22
CA ARG A 45 2.96 -7.15 -4.49
C ARG A 45 2.06 -7.99 -5.40
N PRO A 46 2.62 -8.92 -6.19
CA PRO A 46 1.83 -9.88 -6.99
C PRO A 46 0.84 -10.71 -6.16
N SER A 47 1.13 -10.91 -4.87
CA SER A 47 0.22 -11.56 -3.93
C SER A 47 -1.08 -10.77 -3.67
N GLY A 48 -1.16 -9.50 -4.10
CA GLY A 48 -2.29 -8.60 -3.87
C GLY A 48 -2.24 -7.88 -2.51
N SER A 49 -1.26 -8.20 -1.67
CA SER A 49 -0.92 -7.36 -0.52
C SER A 49 -0.10 -6.15 -0.95
N HIS A 50 -0.15 -5.08 -0.18
CA HIS A 50 0.59 -3.88 -0.50
C HIS A 50 1.14 -3.19 0.74
N ARG A 51 2.12 -2.33 0.54
CA ARG A 51 2.68 -1.47 1.58
C ARG A 51 2.50 -0.01 1.20
N VAL A 52 2.19 0.81 2.20
CA VAL A 52 1.99 2.25 2.04
C VAL A 52 3.00 2.97 2.91
N ARG A 53 3.73 3.93 2.33
CA ARG A 53 4.55 4.87 3.11
C ARG A 53 3.84 6.21 3.19
N THR A 54 3.79 6.77 4.39
CA THR A 54 3.28 8.11 4.69
C THR A 54 4.44 9.10 4.85
N ALA A 55 4.16 10.40 4.72
CA ALA A 55 5.18 11.45 4.79
C ALA A 55 5.89 11.53 6.16
N ASP A 56 5.23 11.05 7.22
CA ASP A 56 5.82 10.89 8.55
C ASP A 56 6.85 9.74 8.65
N GLY A 57 7.08 9.02 7.56
CA GLY A 57 8.04 7.92 7.44
C GLY A 57 7.48 6.56 7.90
N ARG A 58 6.21 6.47 8.30
CA ARG A 58 5.60 5.19 8.69
C ARG A 58 5.33 4.31 7.48
N LEU A 59 5.41 2.99 7.72
CA LEU A 59 5.14 1.96 6.74
C LEU A 59 3.96 1.11 7.20
N HIS A 60 2.90 1.11 6.41
CA HIS A 60 1.67 0.37 6.68
C HIS A 60 1.63 -0.87 5.79
N TYR A 61 1.26 -2.02 6.36
CA TYR A 61 1.02 -3.25 5.60
C TYR A 61 -0.48 -3.45 5.42
N VAL A 62 -0.89 -3.74 4.20
CA VAL A 62 -2.28 -3.99 3.84
C VAL A 62 -2.39 -5.38 3.22
N ALA A 63 -3.27 -6.21 3.78
CA ALA A 63 -3.47 -7.57 3.34
C ALA A 63 -4.24 -7.63 2.00
N LYS A 64 -4.12 -8.76 1.31
CA LYS A 64 -4.89 -9.03 0.09
C LYS A 64 -6.39 -8.99 0.39
N GLY A 65 -7.17 -8.38 -0.49
CA GLY A 65 -8.63 -8.29 -0.38
C GLY A 65 -9.11 -7.07 0.38
N TRP A 66 -8.20 -6.25 0.91
CA TRP A 66 -8.53 -4.97 1.52
C TRP A 66 -8.31 -3.88 0.48
N LEU A 67 -9.40 -3.51 -0.18
CA LEU A 67 -9.42 -2.53 -1.26
C LEU A 67 -10.54 -1.53 -0.96
N ALA A 68 -10.15 -0.32 -0.55
CA ALA A 68 -10.92 0.89 -0.73
C ALA A 68 -9.93 1.98 -1.12
N ILE A 69 -10.28 2.79 -2.12
CA ILE A 69 -9.49 3.91 -2.59
C ILE A 69 -10.44 5.10 -2.61
N HIS A 70 -10.38 5.91 -1.54
CA HIS A 70 -10.89 7.27 -1.56
C HIS A 70 -9.69 8.19 -1.73
N ILE A 71 -9.56 8.81 -2.91
CA ILE A 71 -8.50 9.77 -3.21
C ILE A 71 -9.12 11.15 -3.19
N ASP A 72 -8.69 11.97 -2.23
CA ASP A 72 -8.85 13.42 -2.28
C ASP A 72 -7.55 14.01 -2.84
N ASP A 73 -7.59 14.43 -4.11
CA ASP A 73 -6.46 15.05 -4.81
C ASP A 73 -6.47 16.59 -4.66
N GLY A 74 -7.36 17.14 -3.82
CA GLY A 74 -7.54 18.59 -3.67
C GLY A 74 -7.99 19.28 -4.96
N GLY A 75 -8.62 18.56 -5.88
CA GLY A 75 -9.08 19.06 -7.18
C GLY A 75 -8.00 19.14 -8.25
N LYS A 76 -6.84 18.48 -8.06
CA LYS A 76 -5.71 18.55 -9.01
C LYS A 76 -5.84 17.65 -10.23
N GLY A 77 -6.90 16.85 -10.32
CA GLY A 77 -7.19 16.02 -11.47
C GLY A 77 -6.22 14.86 -11.55
N TRP A 78 -6.67 13.68 -11.16
CA TRP A 78 -5.93 12.44 -11.35
C TRP A 78 -5.60 12.22 -12.85
N THR A 79 -4.35 12.46 -13.24
CA THR A 79 -3.81 12.05 -14.55
C THR A 79 -3.16 10.68 -14.39
N VAL A 80 -3.79 9.67 -14.99
CA VAL A 80 -3.22 8.33 -15.20
C VAL A 80 -2.20 8.32 -16.33
#